data_AF-A0A420ENM5-F1
#
_entry.id   AF-A0A420ENM5-F1
#
_cell.length_a   1.000
_cell.length_b   1.000
_cell.length_c   1.000
_cell.angle_alpha   90.00
_cell.angle_beta   90.00
_cell.angle_gamma   90.00
#
_symmetry.space_group_name_H-M   'P 1'
#
loop_
_entity.id
_entity.type
_entity.pdbx_description
1 polymer ?
#
loop_
_entity_poly.entity_id
_entity_poly.type
_entity_poly.pdbx_seq_one_letter_code
_entity_poly.pdbx_strand_id
1 'polypeptide(L)' 'MTKEKVLAYAIEVFGSTQKAERWLTKAKKEFGGESPMAQLEKGNTNEVRKLLDRVANGYF' A
#
# COMPACT_ATOMS: atom_id res chain seq x y z
N MET A 1 -2.66 -9.55 8.55
CA MET A 1 -2.31 -8.17 8.99
C MET A 1 -3.59 -7.34 8.89
N THR A 2 -3.87 -6.42 9.82
CA THR A 2 -5.09 -5.57 9.71
C THR A 2 -4.85 -4.38 8.78
N LYS A 3 -5.91 -3.75 8.28
CA LYS A 3 -5.81 -2.53 7.46
C LYS A 3 -4.96 -1.45 8.15
N GLU A 4 -5.19 -1.20 9.45
CA GLU A 4 -4.45 -0.19 10.20
C GLU A 4 -2.95 -0.50 10.25
N LYS A 5 -2.58 -1.77 10.40
CA LYS A 5 -1.17 -2.19 10.37
C LYS A 5 -0.55 -1.95 8.99
N VAL A 6 -1.29 -2.13 7.89
CA VAL A 6 -0.77 -1.84 6.54
C VAL A 6 -0.63 -0.34 6.31
N LEU A 7 -1.53 0.47 6.85
CA LEU A 7 -1.40 1.93 6.80
C LEU A 7 -0.16 2.41 7.58
N ALA A 8 0.04 1.92 8.80
CA ALA A 8 1.22 2.23 9.60
C ALA A 8 2.51 1.82 8.86
N TYR A 9 2.53 0.62 8.28
CA TYR A 9 3.69 0.14 7.52
C TYR A 9 3.95 1.00 6.27
N ALA A 10 2.92 1.46 5.55
CA ALA A 10 3.10 2.38 4.45
C ALA A 10 3.76 3.69 4.90
N ILE A 11 3.37 4.23 6.06
CA ILE A 11 3.98 5.44 6.63
C ILE A 11 5.47 5.20 6.92
N GLU A 12 5.83 4.04 7.47
CA GLU A 12 7.23 3.66 7.72
C GLU A 12 8.04 3.57 6.41
N VAL A 13 7.51 2.88 5.40
CA VAL A 13 8.17 2.71 4.09
C VAL A 13 8.41 4.04 3.39
N PHE A 14 7.44 4.96 3.43
CA PHE A 14 7.55 6.25 2.75
C PHE A 14 8.15 7.36 3.62
N GLY A 15 8.35 7.13 4.91
CA GLY A 15 8.82 8.11 5.91
C GLY A 15 7.92 9.34 6.04
N SER A 16 6.69 9.29 5.53
CA SER A 16 5.77 10.43 5.48
C SER A 16 4.34 9.96 5.25
N THR A 17 3.45 10.39 6.14
CA THR A 17 2.02 10.12 6.02
C THR A 17 1.46 10.59 4.69
N GLN A 18 1.80 11.82 4.26
CA GLN A 18 1.30 12.37 3.00
C GLN A 18 1.76 11.57 1.78
N LYS A 19 3.00 11.06 1.78
CA LYS A 19 3.50 10.21 0.70
C LYS A 19 2.81 8.84 0.70
N ALA A 20 2.63 8.25 1.88
CA ALA A 20 1.91 6.98 2.03
C ALA A 20 0.47 7.11 1.54
N GLU A 21 -0.27 8.13 1.95
CA GLU A 21 -1.65 8.37 1.50
C GLU A 21 -1.74 8.57 -0.01
N ARG A 22 -0.86 9.39 -0.60
CA ARG A 22 -0.80 9.55 -2.07
C ARG A 22 -0.52 8.24 -2.78
N TRP A 23 0.36 7.42 -2.24
CA TRP A 23 0.68 6.12 -2.84
C TRP A 23 -0.51 5.15 -2.72
N LEU A 24 -1.16 5.10 -1.56
CA LEU A 24 -2.29 4.22 -1.26
C LEU A 24 -3.55 4.58 -2.05
N THR A 25 -3.75 5.85 -2.38
CA THR A 25 -4.93 6.32 -3.14
C THR A 25 -4.73 6.24 -4.65
N LYS A 26 -3.48 6.20 -5.14
CA LYS A 26 -3.19 6.13 -6.58
C LYS A 26 -3.39 4.70 -7.12
N ALA A 27 -4.11 4.59 -8.23
CA ALA A 27 -4.28 3.37 -9.01
C ALA A 27 -2.95 2.64 -9.28
N LYS A 28 -2.96 1.30 -9.19
CA LYS A 28 -1.80 0.44 -9.47
C LYS A 28 -2.14 -0.61 -10.51
N LYS A 29 -1.21 -0.83 -11.44
CA LYS A 29 -1.34 -1.89 -12.46
C LYS A 29 -1.41 -3.28 -11.82
N GLU A 30 -0.67 -3.50 -10.72
CA GLU A 30 -0.70 -4.76 -9.96
C GLU A 30 -2.08 -5.07 -9.37
N PHE A 31 -2.97 -4.07 -9.26
CA PHE A 31 -4.34 -4.22 -8.80
C PHE A 31 -5.37 -3.96 -9.90
N GLY A 32 -5.00 -4.15 -11.18
CA GLY A 32 -5.92 -3.98 -12.30
C GLY A 32 -6.45 -2.55 -12.47
N GLY A 33 -5.70 -1.55 -12.00
CA GLY A 33 -6.13 -0.14 -12.02
C GLY A 33 -6.82 0.33 -10.73
N GLU A 34 -7.05 -0.56 -9.77
CA GLU A 34 -7.55 -0.17 -8.46
C GLU A 34 -6.43 0.41 -7.57
N SER A 35 -6.82 1.20 -6.58
CA SER A 35 -5.89 1.74 -5.59
C SER A 35 -5.59 0.70 -4.49
N PRO A 36 -4.39 0.73 -3.88
CA PRO A 36 -4.10 -0.07 -2.70
C PRO A 36 -5.14 0.11 -1.58
N MET A 37 -5.66 1.33 -1.41
CA MET A 37 -6.72 1.60 -0.43
C MET A 37 -8.01 0.83 -0.74
N ALA A 38 -8.43 0.76 -2.01
CA ALA A 38 -9.58 -0.06 -2.40
C ALA A 38 -9.35 -1.55 -2.13
N GLN A 39 -8.12 -2.05 -2.29
CA GLN A 39 -7.78 -3.42 -1.92
C GLN A 39 -7.86 -3.64 -0.40
N LEU A 40 -7.43 -2.66 0.40
CA LEU A 40 -7.57 -2.72 1.85
C LEU A 40 -9.04 -2.75 2.31
N GLU A 41 -9.93 -1.98 1.67
CA GLU A 41 -11.37 -2.03 1.95
C GLU A 41 -11.98 -3.41 1.64
N LYS A 42 -11.49 -4.08 0.60
CA LYS A 42 -11.90 -5.45 0.22
C LYS A 42 -11.29 -6.54 1.11
N GLY A 43 -10.45 -6.17 2.08
CA GLY A 43 -9.76 -7.12 2.96
C GLY A 43 -8.49 -7.73 2.38
N ASN A 44 -8.05 -7.32 1.18
CA ASN A 44 -6.85 -7.82 0.49
C ASN A 44 -5.55 -7.22 1.04
N THR A 45 -5.41 -7.24 2.37
CA THR A 45 -4.29 -6.64 3.12
C THR A 45 -2.93 -7.25 2.80
N ASN A 46 -2.87 -8.56 2.53
CA ASN A 46 -1.63 -9.26 2.21
C ASN A 46 -1.03 -8.82 0.86
N GLU A 47 -1.88 -8.59 -0.14
CA GLU A 47 -1.41 -8.18 -1.48
C GLU A 47 -0.87 -6.74 -1.46
N VAL A 48 -1.53 -5.85 -0.72
CA VAL A 48 -1.01 -4.49 -0.49
C VAL A 48 0.30 -4.52 0.29
N ARG A 49 0.42 -5.38 1.30
CA ARG A 49 1.66 -5.54 2.05
C ARG A 49 2.81 -6.02 1.16
N LYS A 50 2.60 -7.05 0.33
CA LYS A 50 3.64 -7.53 -0.61
C LYS A 50 4.10 -6.44 -1.55
N LEU A 51 3.16 -5.61 -2.03
CA LEU A 51 3.49 -4.48 -2.88
C LEU A 51 4.32 -3.42 -2.13
N LEU A 52 3.98 -3.14 -0.87
CA LEU A 52 4.80 -2.26 -0.02
C LEU A 52 6.19 -2.85 0.25
N ASP A 53 6.29 -4.17 0.48
CA ASP A 53 7.56 -4.86 0.66
C ASP A 53 8.46 -4.67 -0.58
N ARG A 54 7.91 -4.75 -1.80
CA ARG A 54 8.64 -4.45 -3.04
C ARG A 54 9.17 -3.03 -3.07
N VAL A 55 8.31 -2.04 -2.77
CA VAL A 55 8.69 -0.63 -2.73
C VAL A 55 9.80 -0.37 -1.70
N ALA A 56 9.68 -0.96 -0.51
CA ALA A 56 10.68 -0.84 0.56
C ALA A 56 12.05 -1.41 0.15
N ASN A 57 12.06 -2.46 -0.66
CA ASN A 57 13.29 -3.08 -1.18
C ASN A 57 13.77 -2.44 -2.50
N GLY A 58 13.14 -1.37 -2.99
CA GLY A 58 13.54 -0.67 -4.21
C GLY A 58 13.12 -1.34 -5.52
N TYR A 59 12.18 -2.28 -5.47
CA TYR A 59 11.58 -2.90 -6.66
C TYR A 59 10.33 -2.10 -7.08
N PHE A 60 10.35 -1.54 -8.30
CA PHE A 60 9.31 -0.68 -8.86
C PHE A 60 8.63 -1.29 -10.08
#